data_AF-A0A9P0MR47-F1
#
_entry.id   AF-A0A9P0MR47-F1
#
_cell.length_a   1.000
_cell.length_b   1.000
_cell.length_c   1.000
_cell.angle_alpha   90.00
_cell.angle_beta   90.00
_cell.angle_gamma   90.00
#
_symmetry.space_group_name_H-M   'P 1'
#
loop_
_entity.id
_entity.type
_entity.pdbx_description
1 polymer ?
#
loop_
_entity_poly.entity_id
_entity_poly.type
_entity_poly.pdbx_seq_one_letter_code
_entity_poly.pdbx_strand_id
1 'polypeptide(L)'
;MSTATNGNGNLVDEFEEAFQSCLSVLTKEEALATMEKDEIRMEVDHSVLRFIDLARQMEAFFLQKRFLLSALKPELVVREDTSDLRNELSRKEELIKRHHEKIAIWQNLLGPPADLQTWAKSPAQGPATPSAPPGTPPQVNVAMMQQQIQQQQQIQQMQMQQQMQQQLQQQQVQGGMNPSMMMGPGMLHGPLAYLEKTTSNIGVGEGGRR
;
A
#
# COMPACT_ATOMS: atom_id res chain seq x y z
N MET A 1 9.21 -33.71 -11.56
CA MET A 1 10.18 -34.21 -12.56
C MET A 1 11.47 -33.45 -12.36
N SER A 2 12.57 -34.17 -12.17
CA SER A 2 13.90 -33.64 -11.92
C SER A 2 14.59 -33.38 -13.25
N THR A 3 15.15 -32.18 -13.45
CA THR A 3 16.24 -31.98 -14.40
C THR A 3 17.38 -31.32 -13.65
N ALA A 4 18.30 -32.16 -13.19
CA ALA A 4 19.65 -31.73 -12.87
C ALA A 4 20.26 -31.16 -14.16
N THR A 5 20.52 -29.86 -14.20
CA THR A 5 21.35 -29.27 -15.25
C THR A 5 22.80 -29.60 -14.92
N ASN A 6 23.27 -30.69 -15.54
CA ASN A 6 24.68 -30.97 -15.75
C ASN A 6 25.27 -29.85 -16.62
N GLY A 7 25.82 -28.84 -15.99
CA GLY A 7 26.75 -27.87 -16.55
C GLY A 7 27.81 -27.62 -15.50
N ASN A 8 29.09 -27.82 -15.83
CA ASN A 8 30.21 -27.71 -14.89
C ASN A 8 30.51 -26.25 -14.46
N GLY A 9 29.61 -25.30 -14.72
CA GLY A 9 29.70 -23.89 -14.37
C GLY A 9 28.72 -23.51 -13.26
N ASN A 10 29.11 -22.54 -12.43
CA ASN A 10 28.19 -21.91 -11.48
C ASN A 10 27.16 -21.08 -12.26
N LEU A 11 25.87 -21.25 -11.99
CA LEU A 11 24.78 -20.53 -12.68
C LEU A 11 24.95 -19.01 -12.65
N VAL A 12 25.52 -18.49 -11.57
CA VAL A 12 25.82 -17.06 -11.42
C VAL A 12 26.93 -16.64 -12.38
N ASP A 13 27.97 -17.46 -12.55
CA ASP A 13 29.08 -17.17 -13.46
C ASP A 13 28.59 -17.18 -14.92
N GLU A 14 27.73 -18.14 -15.28
CA GLU A 14 27.11 -18.20 -16.63
C GLU A 14 26.20 -17.00 -16.90
N PHE A 15 25.43 -16.58 -15.90
CA PHE A 15 24.60 -15.37 -15.98
C PHE A 15 25.44 -14.11 -16.14
N GLU A 16 26.53 -13.98 -15.40
CA GLU A 16 27.47 -12.87 -15.51
C GLU A 16 28.13 -12.85 -16.89
N GLU A 17 28.58 -14.00 -17.40
CA GLU A 17 29.16 -14.12 -18.74
C GLU A 17 28.15 -13.70 -19.82
N ALA A 18 26.89 -14.13 -19.71
CA ALA A 18 25.85 -13.73 -20.65
C ALA A 18 25.55 -12.22 -20.59
N PHE A 19 25.60 -11.62 -19.40
CA PHE A 19 25.48 -10.17 -19.24
C PHE A 19 26.64 -9.43 -19.92
N GLN A 20 27.88 -9.91 -19.71
CA GLN A 20 29.06 -9.36 -20.36
C GLN A 20 28.99 -9.51 -21.89
N SER A 21 28.46 -10.63 -22.39
CA SER A 21 28.24 -10.85 -23.82
C SER A 21 27.28 -9.80 -24.41
N CYS A 22 26.14 -9.52 -23.75
CA CYS A 22 25.23 -8.44 -24.17
C CYS A 22 25.92 -7.07 -24.23
N LEU A 23 26.76 -6.75 -23.24
CA LEU A 23 27.51 -5.48 -23.22
C LEU A 23 28.60 -5.42 -24.29
N SER A 24 29.23 -6.55 -24.60
CA SER A 24 30.36 -6.61 -25.53
C SER A 24 29.98 -6.11 -26.94
N VAL A 25 28.73 -6.35 -27.36
CA VAL A 25 28.19 -5.88 -28.65
C VAL A 25 27.95 -4.36 -28.66
N LEU A 26 27.96 -3.69 -27.50
CA LEU A 26 27.85 -2.23 -27.41
C LEU A 26 29.20 -1.55 -27.24
N THR A 27 30.20 -2.26 -26.71
CA THR A 27 31.47 -1.66 -26.27
C THR A 27 32.68 -2.04 -27.13
N LYS A 28 32.59 -3.08 -27.97
CA LYS A 28 33.71 -3.52 -28.84
C LYS A 28 33.50 -3.06 -30.28
N GLU A 29 33.52 -1.74 -30.47
CA GLU A 29 33.24 -1.06 -31.75
C GLU A 29 34.20 -1.48 -32.89
N GLU A 30 35.47 -1.78 -32.59
CA GLU A 30 36.45 -2.24 -33.59
C GLU A 30 36.12 -3.62 -34.18
N ALA A 31 35.58 -4.54 -33.38
CA ALA A 31 35.20 -5.87 -33.88
C ALA A 31 33.98 -5.79 -34.80
N LEU A 32 33.01 -4.95 -34.42
CA LEU A 32 31.77 -4.75 -35.16
C LEU A 32 31.98 -4.04 -36.50
N ALA A 33 32.98 -3.16 -36.60
CA ALA A 33 33.29 -2.45 -37.85
C ALA A 33 33.65 -3.38 -39.03
N THR A 34 34.03 -4.63 -38.74
CA THR A 34 34.37 -5.64 -39.74
C THR A 34 33.26 -6.64 -40.03
N MET A 35 32.17 -6.63 -39.24
CA MET A 35 31.07 -7.60 -39.33
C MET A 35 29.92 -7.09 -40.19
N GLU A 36 29.18 -8.03 -40.80
CA GLU A 36 27.98 -7.69 -41.55
C GLU A 36 26.82 -7.31 -40.61
N LYS A 37 25.96 -6.38 -41.03
CA LYS A 37 24.82 -5.91 -40.24
C LYS A 37 23.90 -7.05 -39.78
N ASP A 38 23.68 -8.05 -40.63
CA ASP A 38 22.82 -9.19 -40.30
C ASP A 38 23.49 -10.14 -39.30
N GLU A 39 24.82 -10.27 -39.36
CA GLU A 39 25.61 -11.01 -38.38
C GLU A 39 25.56 -10.36 -37.00
N ILE A 40 25.76 -9.03 -36.95
CA ILE A 40 25.64 -8.24 -35.72
C ILE A 40 24.23 -8.41 -35.12
N ARG A 41 23.19 -8.34 -35.96
CA ARG A 41 21.81 -8.52 -35.50
C ARG A 41 21.59 -9.91 -34.89
N MET A 42 22.07 -10.96 -35.56
CA MET A 42 21.97 -12.32 -35.04
C MET A 42 22.70 -12.48 -33.71
N GLU A 43 23.88 -11.87 -33.54
CA GLU A 43 24.66 -11.93 -32.31
C GLU A 43 23.97 -11.20 -31.15
N VAL A 44 23.38 -10.02 -31.41
CA VAL A 44 22.54 -9.30 -30.44
C VAL A 44 21.36 -10.18 -30.01
N ASP A 45 20.61 -10.72 -30.98
CA ASP A 45 19.43 -11.52 -30.68
C ASP A 45 19.81 -12.78 -29.88
N HIS A 46 20.91 -13.44 -30.24
CA HIS A 46 21.41 -14.61 -29.52
C HIS A 46 21.84 -14.28 -28.08
N SER A 47 22.67 -13.24 -27.90
CA SER A 47 23.18 -12.85 -26.58
C SER A 47 22.05 -12.44 -25.63
N VAL A 48 21.08 -11.66 -26.12
CA VAL A 48 19.91 -11.24 -25.35
C VAL A 48 19.03 -12.43 -24.96
N LEU A 49 18.74 -13.34 -25.89
CA LEU A 49 17.93 -14.53 -25.60
C LEU A 49 18.61 -15.42 -24.55
N ARG A 50 19.91 -15.68 -24.70
CA ARG A 50 20.70 -16.45 -23.74
C ARG A 50 20.69 -15.80 -22.36
N PHE A 51 20.86 -14.47 -22.28
CA PHE A 51 20.81 -13.74 -21.02
C PHE A 51 19.43 -13.85 -20.34
N ILE A 52 18.34 -13.69 -21.10
CA ILE A 52 16.97 -13.83 -20.57
C ILE A 52 16.74 -15.24 -20.02
N ASP A 53 17.19 -16.28 -20.73
CA ASP A 53 17.02 -17.66 -20.29
C ASP A 53 17.80 -17.95 -19.01
N LEU A 54 19.02 -17.43 -18.88
CA LEU A 54 19.80 -17.55 -17.65
C LEU A 54 19.21 -16.71 -16.51
N ALA A 55 18.67 -15.52 -16.79
CA ALA A 55 17.95 -14.71 -15.80
C ALA A 55 16.77 -15.47 -15.19
N ARG A 56 15.97 -16.13 -16.05
CA ARG A 56 14.83 -16.96 -15.64
C ARG A 56 15.27 -18.17 -14.84
N GLN A 57 16.35 -18.82 -15.25
CA GLN A 57 16.92 -19.94 -14.47
C GLN A 57 17.41 -19.48 -13.10
N MET A 58 18.04 -18.30 -13.01
CA MET A 58 18.51 -17.72 -11.76
C MET A 58 17.35 -17.35 -10.83
N GLU A 59 16.29 -16.75 -11.37
CA GLU A 59 15.04 -16.50 -10.63
C GLU A 59 14.43 -17.81 -10.11
N ALA A 60 14.27 -18.82 -10.97
CA ALA A 60 13.71 -20.12 -10.59
C ALA A 60 14.54 -20.79 -9.50
N PHE A 61 15.88 -20.74 -9.62
CA PHE A 61 16.80 -21.27 -8.62
C PHE A 61 16.58 -20.62 -7.25
N PHE A 62 16.57 -19.28 -7.18
CA PHE A 62 16.40 -18.58 -5.92
C PHE A 62 14.99 -18.73 -5.34
N LEU A 63 13.96 -18.77 -6.17
CA LEU A 63 12.59 -19.07 -5.73
C LEU A 63 12.48 -20.46 -5.12
N GLN A 64 13.11 -21.47 -5.74
CA GLN A 64 13.14 -22.83 -5.21
C GLN A 64 13.88 -22.89 -3.87
N LYS A 65 15.03 -22.21 -3.75
CA LYS A 65 15.79 -22.12 -2.50
C LYS A 65 14.97 -21.43 -1.40
N ARG A 66 14.28 -20.34 -1.73
CA ARG A 66 13.41 -19.60 -0.80
C ARG A 66 12.23 -20.45 -0.34
N PHE A 67 11.56 -21.15 -1.24
CA PHE A 67 10.49 -22.09 -0.91
C PHE A 67 10.98 -23.22 0.01
N LEU A 68 12.17 -23.76 -0.26
CA LEU A 68 12.76 -24.79 0.59
C LEU A 68 13.09 -24.24 1.99
N LEU A 69 13.59 -23.00 2.09
CA LEU A 69 13.88 -22.34 3.36
C LEU A 69 12.61 -22.08 4.17
N SER A 70 11.50 -21.65 3.55
CA SER A 70 10.25 -21.45 4.28
C SER A 70 9.68 -22.76 4.83
N ALA A 71 9.88 -23.89 4.13
CA ALA A 71 9.46 -25.20 4.60
C ALA A 71 10.38 -25.79 5.67
N LEU A 72 11.71 -25.65 5.52
CA LEU A 72 12.70 -26.33 6.37
C LEU A 72 13.26 -25.49 7.51
N LYS A 73 13.18 -24.15 7.40
CA LYS A 73 13.74 -23.18 8.36
C LYS A 73 12.82 -21.97 8.56
N PRO A 74 11.54 -22.16 8.89
CA PRO A 74 10.59 -21.06 9.06
C PRO A 74 11.04 -20.05 10.14
N GLU A 75 11.78 -20.47 11.15
CA GLU A 75 12.31 -19.61 12.22
C GLU A 75 13.38 -18.64 11.71
N LEU A 76 14.09 -18.99 10.64
CA LEU A 76 15.05 -18.08 10.00
C LEU A 76 14.30 -16.99 9.25
N VAL A 77 13.27 -17.36 8.49
CA VAL A 77 12.42 -16.42 7.74
C VAL A 77 11.76 -15.41 8.68
N VAL A 78 11.10 -15.91 9.74
CA VAL A 78 10.45 -15.03 10.73
C VAL A 78 11.45 -14.10 11.43
N ARG A 79 12.69 -14.56 11.65
CA ARG A 79 13.74 -13.76 12.27
C ARG A 79 14.22 -12.63 11.36
N GLU A 80 14.38 -12.91 10.08
CA GLU A 80 14.71 -11.90 9.05
C GLU A 80 13.59 -10.86 8.95
N ASP A 81 12.34 -11.29 8.79
CA ASP A 81 11.17 -10.40 8.76
C ASP A 81 11.08 -9.53 10.03
N THR A 82 11.33 -10.13 11.19
CA THR A 82 11.36 -9.40 12.47
C THR A 82 12.48 -8.36 12.51
N SER A 83 13.64 -8.68 11.94
CA SER A 83 14.78 -7.75 11.84
C SER A 83 14.43 -6.56 10.94
N ASP A 84 13.84 -6.81 9.77
CA ASP A 84 13.43 -5.77 8.84
C ASP A 84 12.36 -4.84 9.43
N LEU A 85 11.36 -5.41 10.10
CA LEU A 85 10.34 -4.63 10.81
C LEU A 85 10.92 -3.78 11.93
N ARG A 86 11.92 -4.29 12.68
CA ARG A 86 12.62 -3.52 13.71
C ARG A 86 13.40 -2.34 13.11
N ASN A 87 14.08 -2.57 12.00
CA ASN A 87 14.82 -1.52 11.29
C ASN A 87 13.86 -0.44 10.76
N GLU A 88 12.75 -0.83 10.15
CA GLU A 88 11.75 0.10 9.66
C GLU A 88 11.07 0.86 10.80
N LEU A 89 10.78 0.20 11.93
CA LEU A 89 10.26 0.87 13.12
C LEU A 89 11.23 1.94 13.63
N SER A 90 12.52 1.61 13.78
CA SER A 90 13.55 2.56 14.21
C SER A 90 13.65 3.76 13.28
N ARG A 91 13.61 3.53 11.96
CA ARG A 91 13.61 4.61 10.96
C ARG A 91 12.38 5.52 11.10
N LYS A 92 11.20 4.95 11.39
CA LYS A 92 9.97 5.71 11.62
C LYS A 92 10.02 6.50 12.92
N GLU A 93 10.55 5.93 14.01
CA GLU A 93 10.74 6.63 15.29
C GLU A 93 11.62 7.86 15.12
N GLU A 94 12.73 7.74 14.39
CA GLU A 94 13.63 8.87 14.10
C GLU A 94 12.92 9.94 13.24
N LEU A 95 12.13 9.52 12.25
CA LEU A 95 11.34 10.46 11.45
C LEU A 95 10.33 11.23 12.32
N ILE A 96 9.61 10.52 13.19
CA ILE A 96 8.63 11.09 14.13
C ILE A 96 9.31 12.08 15.06
N LYS A 97 10.49 11.74 15.60
CA LYS A 97 11.27 12.63 16.47
C LYS A 97 11.60 13.94 15.76
N ARG A 98 12.10 13.89 14.52
CA ARG A 98 12.38 15.10 13.72
C ARG A 98 11.13 15.96 13.47
N HIS A 99 9.96 15.34 13.31
CA HIS A 99 8.70 16.09 13.16
C HIS A 99 8.30 16.79 14.46
N HIS A 100 8.43 16.11 15.61
CA HIS A 100 8.17 16.70 16.92
C HIS A 100 9.10 17.88 17.19
N GLU A 101 10.38 17.78 16.83
CA GLU A 101 11.35 18.89 16.93
C GLU A 101 10.90 20.10 16.09
N LYS A 102 10.48 19.88 14.84
CA LYS A 102 9.95 20.96 13.98
C LYS A 102 8.68 21.59 14.55
N ILE A 103 7.75 20.78 15.07
CA ILE A 103 6.53 21.26 15.70
C ILE A 103 6.88 22.13 16.92
N ALA A 104 7.82 21.70 17.75
CA ALA A 104 8.27 22.48 18.91
C ALA A 104 8.87 23.84 18.48
N ILE A 105 9.67 23.86 17.40
CA ILE A 105 10.18 25.12 16.83
C ILE A 105 9.03 26.02 16.39
N TRP A 106 8.05 25.50 15.66
CA TRP A 106 6.92 26.29 15.19
C TRP A 106 6.04 26.81 16.33
N GLN A 107 5.80 25.99 17.36
CA GLN A 107 5.08 26.39 18.55
C GLN A 107 5.81 27.52 19.29
N ASN A 108 7.13 27.43 19.43
CA ASN A 108 7.95 28.47 20.04
C ASN A 108 7.92 29.78 19.23
N LEU A 109 7.90 29.71 17.90
CA LEU A 109 7.81 30.89 17.02
C LEU A 109 6.44 31.58 17.08
N LEU A 110 5.36 30.81 17.27
CA LEU A 110 3.99 31.35 17.35
C LEU A 110 3.66 31.94 18.74
N GLY A 111 4.52 31.75 19.74
CA GLY A 111 4.27 32.16 21.12
C GLY A 111 3.11 31.37 21.77
N PRO A 112 2.81 31.62 23.06
CA PRO A 112 1.65 30.99 23.70
C PRO A 112 0.34 31.40 23.00
N PRO A 113 -0.73 30.55 23.04
CA PRO A 113 -2.01 30.81 22.38
C PRO A 113 -2.70 32.14 22.72
N ALA A 114 -2.22 32.85 23.75
CA ALA A 114 -2.70 34.17 24.13
C ALA A 114 -2.45 35.23 23.04
N ASP A 115 -1.32 35.17 22.33
CA ASP A 115 -0.98 36.13 21.28
C ASP A 115 -1.70 35.80 19.96
N LEU A 116 -2.09 34.53 19.77
CA LEU A 116 -2.86 34.07 18.61
C LEU A 116 -4.32 34.58 18.59
N GLN A 117 -4.87 35.05 19.71
CA GLN A 117 -6.20 35.67 19.72
C GLN A 117 -6.19 37.11 19.19
N THR A 118 -5.01 37.74 19.08
CA THR A 118 -4.89 39.14 18.61
C THR A 118 -4.86 39.25 17.08
N TRP A 119 -4.26 38.30 16.36
CA TRP A 119 -4.23 38.33 14.88
C TRP A 119 -5.60 37.99 14.23
N ALA A 120 -6.49 37.29 14.95
CA ALA A 120 -7.81 36.92 14.45
C ALA A 120 -8.80 38.10 14.37
N LYS A 121 -8.43 39.30 14.83
CA LYS A 121 -9.23 40.53 14.69
C LYS A 121 -8.69 41.39 13.55
N SER A 122 -9.00 41.02 12.31
CA SER A 122 -8.76 41.87 11.15
C SER A 122 -9.83 42.99 11.07
N PRO A 123 -9.45 44.27 10.83
CA PRO A 123 -10.38 45.40 10.82
C PRO A 123 -10.98 45.56 9.41
N ALA A 124 -11.96 44.75 9.06
CA ALA A 124 -12.70 44.91 7.81
C ALA A 124 -14.20 44.85 8.08
N GLN A 125 -14.80 45.98 8.46
CA GLN A 125 -16.24 46.20 8.28
C GLN A 125 -16.52 47.71 8.15
N GLY A 126 -16.94 48.10 6.93
CA GLY A 126 -17.44 49.41 6.55
C GLY A 126 -18.87 49.69 7.03
N PRO A 127 -19.53 50.74 6.53
CA PRO A 127 -20.32 51.65 7.37
C PRO A 127 -21.76 51.22 7.68
N ALA A 128 -22.19 51.72 8.85
CA ALA A 128 -23.44 51.62 9.57
C ALA A 128 -24.76 51.72 8.78
N THR A 129 -25.77 50.96 9.24
CA THR A 129 -27.20 51.34 9.27
C THR A 129 -27.85 50.85 10.59
N PRO A 130 -28.98 51.43 11.04
CA PRO A 130 -29.12 51.83 12.44
C PRO A 130 -30.00 50.94 13.33
N SER A 131 -29.74 51.10 14.63
CA SER A 131 -30.68 50.98 15.77
C SER A 131 -31.31 49.62 16.10
N ALA A 132 -30.70 48.92 17.08
CA ALA A 132 -31.39 48.06 18.05
C ALA A 132 -30.62 48.10 19.39
N PRO A 133 -31.29 47.98 20.56
CA PRO A 133 -30.72 48.30 21.87
C PRO A 133 -29.59 47.33 22.30
N PRO A 134 -28.64 47.79 23.13
CA PRO A 134 -27.45 47.03 23.44
C PRO A 134 -27.71 46.02 24.56
N GLY A 135 -27.55 44.73 24.27
CA GLY A 135 -27.50 43.72 25.31
C GLY A 135 -27.89 42.34 24.83
N THR A 136 -26.96 41.63 24.17
CA THR A 136 -26.65 40.20 24.33
C THR A 136 -25.85 39.73 23.11
N PRO A 137 -24.67 39.12 23.27
CA PRO A 137 -23.99 38.45 22.15
C PRO A 137 -24.79 37.22 21.72
N PRO A 138 -24.78 36.84 20.43
CA PRO A 138 -25.41 35.61 19.98
C PRO A 138 -24.62 34.42 20.51
N GLN A 139 -25.07 33.83 21.62
CA GLN A 139 -24.59 32.51 22.02
C GLN A 139 -25.12 31.50 21.00
N VAL A 140 -24.26 31.11 20.05
CA VAL A 140 -24.41 29.83 19.36
C VAL A 140 -24.36 28.73 20.42
N ASN A 141 -25.53 28.15 20.68
CA ASN A 141 -25.75 27.24 21.81
C ASN A 141 -25.19 25.84 21.47
N VAL A 142 -23.88 25.67 21.68
CA VAL A 142 -23.12 24.42 21.43
C VAL A 142 -23.75 23.21 22.14
N ALA A 143 -24.46 23.44 23.25
CA ALA A 143 -25.15 22.40 24.02
C ALA A 143 -26.22 21.65 23.21
N MET A 144 -26.94 22.32 22.31
CA MET A 144 -28.02 21.69 21.53
C MET A 144 -27.46 20.80 20.41
N MET A 145 -26.33 21.21 19.81
CA MET A 145 -25.64 20.42 18.78
C MET A 145 -24.97 19.16 19.37
N GLN A 146 -24.43 19.27 20.59
CA GLN A 146 -23.85 18.11 21.28
C GLN A 146 -24.93 17.09 21.69
N GLN A 147 -26.13 17.56 22.08
CA GLN A 147 -27.26 16.67 22.38
C GLN A 147 -27.78 15.92 21.14
N GLN A 148 -27.76 16.57 19.96
CA GLN A 148 -28.19 15.92 18.71
C GLN A 148 -27.19 14.84 18.24
N ILE A 149 -25.88 15.08 18.39
CA ILE A 149 -24.84 14.08 18.07
C ILE A 149 -24.93 12.87 18.99
N GLN A 150 -25.19 13.08 20.29
CA GLN A 150 -25.29 11.98 21.24
C GLN A 150 -26.54 11.11 21.00
N GLN A 151 -27.66 11.72 20.60
CA GLN A 151 -28.86 10.99 20.21
C GLN A 151 -28.66 10.17 18.92
N GLN A 152 -27.93 10.72 17.94
CA GLN A 152 -27.61 10.01 16.70
C GLN A 152 -26.70 8.79 16.93
N GLN A 153 -25.74 8.89 17.86
CA GLN A 153 -24.87 7.77 18.23
C GLN A 153 -25.64 6.63 18.89
N GLN A 154 -26.64 6.95 19.72
CA GLN A 154 -27.45 5.95 20.42
C GLN A 154 -28.37 5.17 19.45
N ILE A 155 -28.94 5.85 18.44
CA ILE A 155 -29.74 5.22 17.38
C ILE A 155 -28.88 4.26 16.54
N GLN A 156 -27.65 4.65 16.21
CA GLN A 156 -26.76 3.81 15.41
C GLN A 156 -26.34 2.54 16.15
N GLN A 157 -26.13 2.62 17.47
CA GLN A 157 -25.81 1.47 18.30
C GLN A 157 -27.00 0.50 18.43
N MET A 158 -28.23 1.02 18.54
CA MET A 158 -29.44 0.21 18.58
C MET A 158 -29.69 -0.52 17.25
N GLN A 159 -29.45 0.14 16.12
CA GLN A 159 -29.61 -0.47 14.79
C GLN A 159 -28.64 -1.64 14.58
N MET A 160 -27.40 -1.53 15.08
CA MET A 160 -26.42 -2.61 15.00
C MET A 160 -26.82 -3.82 15.87
N GLN A 161 -27.33 -3.58 17.08
CA GLN A 161 -27.79 -4.67 17.96
C GLN A 161 -29.02 -5.40 17.37
N GLN A 162 -29.92 -4.68 16.70
CA GLN A 162 -31.06 -5.28 16.01
C GLN A 162 -30.61 -6.19 14.84
N GLN A 163 -29.58 -5.77 14.10
CA GLN A 163 -29.04 -6.57 12.99
C GLN A 163 -28.40 -7.87 13.48
N MET A 164 -27.71 -7.86 14.63
CA MET A 164 -27.13 -9.07 15.22
C MET A 164 -28.22 -10.07 15.65
N GLN A 165 -29.32 -9.58 16.23
CA GLN A 165 -30.41 -10.46 16.68
C GLN A 165 -31.14 -11.11 15.49
N GLN A 166 -31.25 -10.41 14.36
CA GLN A 166 -31.85 -10.96 13.13
C GLN A 166 -30.98 -12.06 12.49
N GLN A 167 -29.65 -11.97 12.62
CA GLN A 167 -28.73 -12.98 12.08
C GLN A 167 -28.76 -14.29 12.91
N LEU A 168 -28.89 -14.21 14.24
CA LEU A 168 -29.04 -15.42 15.07
C LEU A 168 -30.35 -16.15 14.80
N GLN A 169 -31.43 -15.42 14.49
CA GLN A 169 -32.73 -16.04 14.22
C GLN A 169 -32.77 -16.76 12.86
N GLN A 170 -31.96 -16.34 11.88
CA GLN A 170 -31.86 -17.03 10.59
C GLN A 170 -31.03 -18.32 10.67
N GLN A 171 -30.09 -18.44 11.61
CA GLN A 171 -29.24 -19.63 11.74
C GLN A 171 -29.92 -20.80 12.47
N GLN A 172 -30.98 -20.57 13.24
CA GLN A 172 -31.74 -21.65 13.89
C GLN A 172 -32.83 -22.29 13.00
N VAL A 173 -33.22 -21.68 11.88
CA VAL A 173 -34.29 -22.21 11.02
C VAL A 173 -33.77 -23.17 9.94
N GLN A 174 -32.46 -23.23 9.71
CA GLN A 174 -31.85 -24.10 8.68
C GLN A 174 -31.01 -25.25 9.28
N GLY A 175 -31.42 -25.75 10.45
CA GLY A 175 -30.76 -26.86 11.16
C GLY A 175 -31.21 -28.26 10.77
N GLY A 176 -31.93 -28.44 9.66
CA GLY A 176 -32.41 -29.75 9.26
C GLY A 176 -32.73 -29.87 7.77
N MET A 177 -31.71 -30.17 6.95
CA MET A 177 -31.79 -31.14 5.83
C MET A 177 -30.49 -31.11 4.99
N ASN A 178 -29.83 -32.28 4.97
CA ASN A 178 -28.96 -32.91 3.96
C ASN A 178 -27.88 -32.12 3.18
N PRO A 179 -26.65 -32.67 3.06
CA PRO A 179 -25.60 -32.11 2.23
C PRO A 179 -25.63 -32.73 0.82
N SER A 180 -26.07 -31.99 -0.20
CA SER A 180 -25.71 -32.27 -1.58
C SER A 180 -25.96 -31.09 -2.51
N MET A 181 -24.95 -30.79 -3.33
CA MET A 181 -24.95 -30.09 -4.63
C MET A 181 -24.82 -28.55 -4.68
N MET A 182 -23.91 -28.15 -5.60
CA MET A 182 -23.77 -26.85 -6.30
C MET A 182 -23.33 -25.65 -5.44
N MET A 183 -22.47 -24.72 -5.84
CA MET A 183 -21.90 -24.22 -7.11
C MET A 183 -20.52 -23.60 -6.75
N GLY A 184 -19.52 -23.58 -7.63
CA GLY A 184 -19.23 -22.38 -8.46
C GLY A 184 -18.27 -21.37 -7.76
N PRO A 185 -17.26 -20.82 -8.45
CA PRO A 185 -16.10 -20.23 -7.78
C PRO A 185 -16.32 -18.78 -7.34
N GLY A 186 -15.91 -18.46 -6.10
CA GLY A 186 -15.22 -17.19 -5.84
C GLY A 186 -15.92 -16.09 -5.04
N MET A 187 -16.92 -16.35 -4.21
CA MET A 187 -17.43 -15.32 -3.29
C MET A 187 -17.11 -15.69 -1.83
N LEU A 188 -16.05 -15.08 -1.31
CA LEU A 188 -15.64 -15.13 0.10
C LEU A 188 -16.73 -14.52 0.99
N HIS A 189 -17.64 -15.36 1.49
CA HIS A 189 -18.62 -14.96 2.49
C HIS A 189 -17.94 -14.96 3.87
N GLY A 190 -17.27 -13.86 4.18
CA GLY A 190 -16.63 -13.63 5.47
C GLY A 190 -16.52 -12.13 5.77
N PRO A 191 -16.10 -11.75 7.00
CA PRO A 191 -16.04 -10.36 7.47
C PRO A 191 -15.26 -9.38 6.56
N LEU A 192 -14.48 -9.90 5.61
CA LEU A 192 -13.68 -9.18 4.63
C LEU A 192 -14.49 -8.59 3.45
N ALA A 193 -15.72 -9.05 3.21
CA ALA A 193 -16.54 -8.58 2.09
C ALA A 193 -16.91 -7.08 2.16
N TYR A 194 -16.84 -6.48 3.35
CA TYR A 194 -17.09 -5.04 3.53
C TYR A 194 -15.93 -4.17 3.03
N LEU A 195 -14.71 -4.71 2.91
CA LEU A 195 -13.55 -3.93 2.48
C LEU A 195 -13.52 -3.67 0.98
N GLU A 196 -14.11 -4.55 0.15
CA GLU A 196 -14.17 -4.34 -1.32
C GLU A 196 -15.11 -3.21 -1.72
N LYS A 197 -16.15 -2.90 -0.92
CA LYS A 197 -17.08 -1.80 -1.26
C LYS A 197 -16.49 -0.41 -1.04
N THR A 198 -15.43 -0.28 -0.24
CA THR A 198 -14.79 1.01 0.04
C THR A 198 -13.59 1.34 -0.85
N THR A 199 -13.05 0.38 -1.61
CA THR A 199 -11.86 0.62 -2.44
C THR A 199 -12.18 1.02 -3.89
N SER A 200 -13.43 0.88 -4.34
CA SER A 200 -13.79 1.10 -5.76
C SER A 200 -13.91 2.57 -6.20
N ASN A 201 -13.59 3.56 -5.36
CA ASN A 201 -13.82 4.99 -5.69
C ASN A 201 -12.57 5.89 -5.67
N ILE A 202 -11.35 5.33 -5.65
CA ILE A 202 -10.13 6.11 -5.86
C ILE A 202 -9.62 5.91 -7.29
N GLY A 203 -10.16 6.78 -8.15
CA GLY A 203 -9.73 7.20 -9.49
C GLY A 203 -8.59 6.48 -10.20
N VAL A 204 -8.94 5.63 -11.15
CA VAL A 204 -8.19 5.47 -12.40
C VAL A 204 -8.50 6.70 -13.25
N GLY A 205 -7.56 7.65 -13.28
CA GLY A 205 -7.59 8.82 -14.16
C GLY A 205 -7.47 8.40 -15.61
N GLU A 206 -8.52 8.73 -16.35
CA GLU A 206 -8.83 8.42 -17.73
C GLU A 206 -7.79 8.95 -18.72
N GLY A 207 -7.26 8.06 -19.56
CA GLY A 207 -6.50 8.41 -20.77
C GLY A 207 -7.35 8.26 -22.02
N GLY A 208 -7.68 9.40 -22.64
CA GLY A 208 -7.78 9.56 -24.10
C GLY A 208 -9.15 9.32 -24.77
N ARG A 209 -9.69 10.38 -25.40
CA ARG A 209 -10.06 10.43 -26.84
C ARG A 209 -10.65 11.78 -27.26
N ARG A 210 -10.17 12.22 -28.44
CA ARG A 210 -10.63 13.31 -29.34
C ARG A 210 -9.96 14.66 -29.19
#